data_AF-A0A8E7IX92-F1
#
_entry.id   AF-A0A8E7IX92-F1
#
_cell.length_a   1.000
_cell.length_b   1.000
_cell.length_c   1.000
_cell.angle_alpha   90.00
_cell.angle_beta   90.00
_cell.angle_gamma   90.00
#
_symmetry.space_group_name_H-M   'P 1'
#
loop_
_entity.id
_entity.type
_entity.pdbx_description
1 polymer ?
#
loop_
_entity_poly.entity_id
_entity_poly.type
_entity_poly.pdbx_seq_one_letter_code
_entity_poly.pdbx_strand_id
1 'polypeptide(L)'
;MPTLKQLIRNTRQPIKNVTKSPALRGCPQRRGTCIRVYTITPKKPNSALRKVARVRLTSGFEITAYIPGIGHNSQEHSVVLVRGGRVKDLPGVRYHIVRGTLDAVGVKDRQQGRSKYGVKKPK
;
A
#
# COMPACT_ATOMS: atom_id res chain seq x y z
N MET A 1 -0.92 -23.99 -34.17
CA MET A 1 -1.05 -22.59 -34.63
C MET A 1 -2.43 -22.38 -35.23
N PRO A 2 -3.11 -21.25 -34.98
CA PRO A 2 -4.41 -20.98 -35.60
C PRO A 2 -4.27 -20.67 -37.11
N THR A 3 -5.24 -21.12 -37.90
CA THR A 3 -5.29 -20.86 -39.35
C THR A 3 -5.83 -19.47 -39.67
N LEU A 4 -5.57 -18.97 -40.88
CA LEU A 4 -6.00 -17.63 -41.30
C LEU A 4 -7.54 -17.47 -41.28
N LYS A 5 -8.29 -18.51 -41.69
CA LYS A 5 -9.77 -18.54 -41.57
C LYS A 5 -10.24 -18.48 -40.10
N GLN A 6 -9.50 -19.06 -39.16
CA GLN A 6 -9.81 -18.96 -37.73
C GLN A 6 -9.60 -17.55 -37.20
N LEU A 7 -8.57 -16.84 -37.66
CA LEU A 7 -8.30 -15.44 -37.28
C LEU A 7 -9.30 -14.45 -37.89
N ILE A 8 -9.78 -14.72 -39.10
CA ILE A 8 -10.86 -13.94 -39.73
C ILE A 8 -12.17 -14.13 -38.97
N ARG A 9 -12.50 -15.37 -38.58
CA ARG A 9 -13.72 -15.68 -37.82
C ARG A 9 -13.64 -15.18 -36.37
N ASN A 10 -12.49 -15.36 -35.73
CA ASN A 10 -12.23 -14.99 -34.34
C ASN A 10 -10.94 -14.16 -34.27
N THR A 11 -11.08 -12.85 -34.16
CA THR A 11 -9.93 -11.95 -34.01
C THR A 11 -9.22 -12.19 -32.68
N ARG A 12 -7.88 -12.01 -32.68
CA ARG A 12 -7.10 -12.10 -31.43
C ARG A 12 -7.53 -10.98 -30.49
N GLN A 13 -7.86 -11.35 -29.26
CA GLN A 13 -8.22 -10.39 -28.23
C GLN A 13 -6.96 -9.90 -27.50
N PRO A 14 -6.84 -8.60 -27.23
CA PRO A 14 -5.75 -8.08 -26.42
C PRO A 14 -5.87 -8.60 -24.98
N ILE A 15 -4.74 -8.94 -24.37
CA ILE A 15 -4.70 -9.37 -22.97
C ILE A 15 -4.95 -8.14 -22.09
N LYS A 16 -6.05 -8.16 -21.32
CA LYS A 16 -6.38 -7.08 -20.39
C LYS A 16 -5.50 -7.17 -19.15
N ASN A 17 -4.69 -6.15 -18.91
CA ASN A 17 -3.86 -6.05 -17.71
C ASN A 17 -4.64 -5.41 -16.56
N VAL A 18 -4.72 -6.10 -15.43
CA VAL A 18 -5.39 -5.58 -14.22
C VAL A 18 -4.38 -4.88 -13.32
N THR A 19 -4.75 -3.71 -12.80
CA THR A 19 -3.88 -2.97 -11.87
C THR A 19 -3.78 -3.70 -10.53
N LYS A 20 -2.57 -3.70 -9.95
CA LYS A 20 -2.32 -4.33 -8.64
C LYS A 20 -2.92 -3.53 -7.47
N SER A 21 -3.28 -2.27 -7.70
CA SER A 21 -3.75 -1.29 -6.70
C SER A 21 -5.08 -0.62 -7.13
N PRO A 22 -6.18 -1.38 -7.26
CA PRO A 22 -7.44 -0.86 -7.80
C PRO A 22 -8.09 0.23 -6.93
N ALA A 23 -7.89 0.20 -5.61
CA ALA A 23 -8.55 1.13 -4.68
C ALA A 23 -8.10 2.58 -4.83
N LEU A 24 -6.94 2.82 -5.47
CA LEU A 24 -6.44 4.16 -5.74
C LEU A 24 -7.13 4.83 -6.94
N ARG A 25 -7.88 4.08 -7.76
CA ARG A 25 -8.57 4.57 -8.97
C ARG A 25 -7.66 5.42 -9.86
N GLY A 26 -6.47 4.91 -10.20
CA GLY A 26 -5.51 5.58 -11.07
C GLY A 26 -4.67 6.70 -10.41
N CYS A 27 -5.00 7.14 -9.21
CA CYS A 27 -4.17 8.13 -8.50
C CYS A 27 -2.90 7.49 -7.93
N PRO A 28 -1.75 8.21 -7.90
CA PRO A 28 -0.51 7.69 -7.32
C PRO A 28 -0.62 7.52 -5.80
N GLN A 29 -1.33 8.43 -5.15
CA GLN A 29 -1.53 8.51 -3.71
C GLN A 29 -2.99 8.88 -3.43
N ARG A 30 -3.52 8.45 -2.28
CA ARG A 30 -4.86 8.83 -1.85
C ARG A 30 -4.93 8.99 -0.35
N ARG A 31 -5.62 10.05 0.08
CA ARG A 31 -5.91 10.31 1.49
C ARG A 31 -6.92 9.29 2.01
N GLY A 32 -6.79 8.91 3.28
CA GLY A 32 -7.77 8.10 3.99
C GLY A 32 -7.67 8.28 5.50
N THR A 33 -8.68 7.79 6.21
CA THR A 33 -8.75 7.78 7.67
C THR A 33 -8.53 6.37 8.19
N CYS A 34 -7.69 6.22 9.22
CA CYS A 34 -7.50 4.94 9.89
C CYS A 34 -8.78 4.57 10.66
N ILE A 35 -9.36 3.41 10.36
CA ILE A 35 -10.46 2.82 11.13
C ILE A 35 -9.89 2.09 12.34
N ARG A 36 -8.86 1.29 12.13
CA ARG A 36 -8.23 0.48 13.18
C ARG A 36 -6.75 0.29 12.90
N VAL A 37 -5.92 0.40 13.93
CA VAL A 37 -4.48 0.12 13.87
C VAL A 37 -4.19 -1.15 14.65
N TYR A 38 -3.53 -2.12 14.04
CA TYR A 38 -3.30 -3.44 14.64
C TYR A 38 -2.09 -4.15 14.02
N THR A 39 -1.74 -5.33 14.54
CA THR A 39 -0.62 -6.13 14.05
C THR A 39 -1.11 -7.40 13.35
N ILE A 40 -0.38 -7.85 12.34
CA ILE A 40 -0.63 -9.11 11.61
C ILE A 40 0.66 -9.94 11.58
N THR A 41 0.52 -11.26 11.73
CA THR A 41 1.61 -12.22 11.54
C THR A 41 1.81 -12.52 10.04
N PRO A 42 3.05 -12.53 9.52
CA PRO A 42 3.32 -12.83 8.12
C PRO A 42 3.07 -14.30 7.79
N LYS A 43 2.97 -14.61 6.49
CA LYS A 43 2.98 -16.01 6.03
C LYS A 43 4.34 -16.66 6.29
N LYS A 44 4.33 -17.98 6.55
CA LYS A 44 5.55 -18.82 6.54
C LYS A 44 6.33 -18.56 5.23
N PRO A 45 7.67 -18.47 5.24
CA PRO A 45 8.63 -18.88 6.28
C PRO A 45 8.95 -17.80 7.33
N ASN A 46 8.42 -16.60 7.18
CA ASN A 46 8.80 -15.46 8.02
C ASN A 46 8.01 -15.46 9.33
N SER A 47 8.59 -14.88 10.38
CA SER A 47 7.93 -14.62 11.66
C SER A 47 8.23 -13.19 12.11
N ALA A 48 7.20 -12.42 12.43
CA ALA A 48 7.29 -11.05 12.96
C ALA A 48 5.89 -10.54 13.34
N LEU A 49 5.84 -9.43 14.09
CA LEU A 49 4.62 -8.63 14.24
C LEU A 49 4.64 -7.45 13.28
N ARG A 50 3.91 -7.55 12.16
CA ARG A 50 3.84 -6.50 11.15
C ARG A 50 2.75 -5.49 11.52
N LYS A 51 3.12 -4.22 11.68
CA LYS A 51 2.20 -3.12 11.99
C LYS A 51 1.41 -2.71 10.74
N VAL A 52 0.09 -2.73 10.81
CA VAL A 52 -0.83 -2.39 9.71
C VAL A 52 -1.96 -1.51 10.21
N ALA A 53 -2.63 -0.83 9.28
CA ALA A 53 -3.86 -0.10 9.56
C ALA A 53 -4.95 -0.47 8.55
N ARG A 54 -6.18 -0.58 9.02
CA ARG A 54 -7.38 -0.56 8.18
C ARG A 54 -7.69 0.90 7.89
N VAL A 55 -7.76 1.28 6.62
CA VAL A 55 -7.91 2.68 6.18
C VAL A 55 -9.10 2.79 5.24
N ARG A 56 -9.99 3.75 5.50
CA ARG A 56 -11.05 4.16 4.59
C ARG A 56 -10.53 5.27 3.69
N LEU A 57 -10.38 4.99 2.40
CA LEU A 57 -9.92 5.99 1.44
C LEU A 57 -11.04 6.97 1.09
N THR A 58 -10.66 8.15 0.61
CA THR A 58 -11.61 9.11 0.01
C THR A 58 -12.34 8.56 -1.21
N SER A 59 -11.82 7.49 -1.85
CA SER A 59 -12.50 6.77 -2.93
C SER A 59 -13.66 5.88 -2.46
N GLY A 60 -13.90 5.78 -1.15
CA GLY A 60 -14.93 4.93 -0.53
C GLY A 60 -14.47 3.51 -0.22
N PHE A 61 -13.31 3.09 -0.72
CA PHE A 61 -12.78 1.75 -0.45
C PHE A 61 -12.14 1.64 0.93
N GLU A 62 -12.42 0.53 1.60
CA GLU A 62 -11.69 0.12 2.80
C GLU A 62 -10.56 -0.83 2.43
N ILE A 63 -9.35 -0.47 2.82
CA ILE A 63 -8.14 -1.21 2.50
C ILE A 63 -7.30 -1.46 3.75
N THR A 64 -6.44 -2.47 3.70
CA THR A 64 -5.38 -2.64 4.70
C THR A 64 -4.07 -2.10 4.13
N ALA A 65 -3.47 -1.16 4.85
CA ALA A 65 -2.21 -0.53 4.49
C ALA A 65 -1.11 -0.87 5.52
N TYR A 66 0.09 -1.13 5.02
CA TYR A 66 1.26 -1.39 5.87
C TYR A 66 1.86 -0.08 6.38
N ILE A 67 2.27 -0.06 7.65
CA ILE A 67 2.96 1.08 8.27
C ILE A 67 4.47 0.82 8.19
N PRO A 68 5.23 1.52 7.32
CA PRO A 68 6.64 1.24 7.15
C PRO A 68 7.50 1.94 8.21
N GLY A 69 8.59 1.28 8.59
CA GLY A 69 9.60 1.83 9.51
C GLY A 69 9.57 1.19 10.90
N ILE A 70 10.36 1.76 11.81
CA ILE A 70 10.45 1.35 13.20
C ILE A 70 9.56 2.31 14.01
N GLY A 71 8.58 1.77 14.74
CA GLY A 71 7.60 2.57 15.48
C GLY A 71 6.60 3.33 14.60
N HIS A 72 5.50 3.77 15.19
CA HIS A 72 4.52 4.68 14.58
C HIS A 72 3.66 5.35 15.65
N ASN A 73 3.01 6.45 15.29
CA ASN A 73 2.09 7.21 16.13
C ASN A 73 0.63 7.14 15.64
N SER A 74 0.34 6.34 14.62
CA SER A 74 -1.00 6.29 14.02
C SER A 74 -1.98 5.62 14.98
N GLN A 75 -3.14 6.24 15.15
CA GLN A 75 -4.23 5.81 16.01
C GLN A 75 -5.50 5.66 15.17
N GLU A 76 -6.61 5.33 15.82
CA GLU A 76 -7.92 5.42 15.18
C GLU A 76 -8.19 6.88 14.78
N HIS A 77 -8.90 7.07 13.67
CA HIS A 77 -9.21 8.35 13.03
C HIS A 77 -8.03 9.18 12.51
N SER A 78 -6.78 8.76 12.72
CA SER A 78 -5.62 9.44 12.11
C SER A 78 -5.78 9.53 10.59
N VAL A 79 -5.55 10.72 10.04
CA VAL A 79 -5.58 10.98 8.61
C VAL A 79 -4.22 10.66 8.02
N VAL A 80 -4.21 9.77 7.02
CA VAL A 80 -2.98 9.25 6.42
C VAL A 80 -3.02 9.32 4.91
N LEU A 81 -1.84 9.46 4.30
CA LEU A 81 -1.67 9.38 2.86
C LEU A 81 -1.21 7.97 2.48
N VAL A 82 -1.94 7.33 1.57
CA VAL A 82 -1.69 5.94 1.16
C VAL A 82 -1.16 5.91 -0.27
N ARG A 83 -0.14 5.08 -0.50
CA ARG A 83 0.41 4.78 -1.83
C ARG A 83 0.32 3.29 -2.15
N GLY A 84 0.43 2.97 -3.43
CA GLY A 84 0.52 1.58 -3.89
C GLY A 84 1.82 0.89 -3.46
N GLY A 85 1.74 -0.41 -3.22
CA GLY A 85 2.89 -1.29 -3.02
C GLY A 85 2.54 -2.48 -2.15
N ARG A 86 2.75 -3.69 -2.68
CA ARG A 86 2.41 -4.94 -2.00
C ARG A 86 3.52 -5.35 -1.03
N VAL A 87 3.11 -5.74 0.18
CA VAL A 87 3.99 -6.45 1.10
C VAL A 87 3.95 -7.94 0.74
N LYS A 88 5.08 -8.51 0.31
CA LYS A 88 5.16 -9.91 -0.15
C LYS A 88 4.77 -10.89 0.96
N ASP A 89 5.13 -10.56 2.19
CA ASP A 89 4.94 -11.40 3.39
C ASP A 89 3.50 -11.43 3.90
N LEU A 90 2.72 -10.39 3.60
CA LEU A 90 1.36 -10.24 4.12
C LEU A 90 0.35 -10.45 2.99
N PRO A 91 -0.48 -11.52 3.04
CA PRO A 91 -1.55 -11.68 2.07
C PRO A 91 -2.57 -10.53 2.22
N GLY A 92 -3.08 -10.01 1.10
CA GLY A 92 -4.08 -8.94 1.09
C GLY A 92 -3.56 -7.52 1.32
N VAL A 93 -2.32 -7.33 1.81
CA VAL A 93 -1.76 -5.99 2.06
C VAL A 93 -1.06 -5.45 0.81
N ARG A 94 -1.78 -4.62 0.04
CA ARG A 94 -1.37 -4.09 -1.27
C ARG A 94 -0.95 -2.62 -1.25
N TYR A 95 -1.01 -1.98 -0.09
CA TYR A 95 -0.83 -0.54 0.07
C TYR A 95 0.12 -0.22 1.23
N HIS A 96 0.74 0.95 1.15
CA HIS A 96 1.63 1.48 2.18
C HIS A 96 1.19 2.87 2.61
N ILE A 97 1.32 3.14 3.90
CA ILE A 97 1.21 4.51 4.42
C ILE A 97 2.51 5.27 4.10
N VAL A 98 2.38 6.49 3.63
CA VAL A 98 3.49 7.43 3.45
C VAL A 98 3.80 8.06 4.82
N ARG A 99 5.08 8.07 5.20
CA ARG A 99 5.55 8.63 6.48
C ARG A 99 5.97 10.08 6.30
N GLY A 100 5.85 10.87 7.37
CA GLY A 100 6.15 12.31 7.38
C GLY A 100 5.11 13.17 6.67
N THR A 101 3.89 12.68 6.49
CA THR A 101 2.81 13.39 5.79
C THR A 101 1.50 13.24 6.55
N LEU A 102 0.70 14.32 6.65
CA LEU A 102 -0.52 14.36 7.46
C LEU A 102 -0.21 13.92 8.91
N ASP A 103 -1.03 13.08 9.52
CA ASP A 103 -0.84 12.64 10.92
C ASP A 103 0.20 11.52 11.05
N ALA A 104 0.66 10.96 9.92
CA ALA A 104 1.70 9.93 9.92
C ALA A 104 3.08 10.57 10.09
N VAL A 105 3.53 10.69 11.35
CA VAL A 105 4.85 11.21 11.73
C VAL A 105 5.99 10.42 11.07
N GLY A 106 7.16 11.03 10.86
CA GLY A 106 8.38 10.33 10.41
C GLY A 106 8.84 9.22 11.37
N VAL A 107 9.85 8.46 10.98
CA VAL A 107 10.52 7.50 11.87
C VAL A 107 11.56 8.24 12.72
N LYS A 108 11.60 7.99 14.03
CA LYS A 108 12.61 8.61 14.92
C LYS A 108 14.02 8.08 14.60
N ASP A 109 15.02 8.95 14.74
CA ASP A 109 16.46 8.63 14.67
C ASP A 109 16.94 7.91 13.40
N ARG A 110 16.18 8.04 12.30
CA ARG A 110 16.55 7.46 11.01
C ARG A 110 17.66 8.30 10.37
N GLN A 111 18.87 7.75 10.27
CA GLN A 111 19.98 8.42 9.58
C GLN A 111 20.06 8.10 8.07
N GLN A 112 19.70 6.88 7.68
CA GLN A 112 19.78 6.39 6.29
C GLN A 112 18.40 6.17 5.64
N GLY A 113 18.31 6.43 4.34
CA GLY A 113 17.06 6.27 3.57
C GLY A 113 15.92 7.18 4.04
N ARG A 114 16.26 8.34 4.62
CA ARG A 114 15.36 9.26 5.32
C ARG A 114 14.15 9.70 4.51
N SER A 115 14.34 9.96 3.22
CA SER A 115 13.28 10.40 2.30
C SER A 115 12.10 9.42 2.23
N LYS A 116 12.36 8.11 2.34
CA LYS A 116 11.32 7.07 2.32
C LYS A 116 10.48 7.03 3.60
N TYR A 117 11.04 7.49 4.71
CA TYR A 117 10.44 7.41 6.05
C TYR A 117 10.05 8.79 6.61
N GLY A 118 10.07 9.84 5.78
CA GLY A 118 9.59 11.16 6.14
C GLY A 118 10.44 11.88 7.18
N VAL A 119 11.77 11.70 7.13
CA VAL A 119 12.71 12.26 8.12
C VAL A 119 13.56 13.34 7.47
N LYS A 120 13.69 14.51 8.12
CA LYS A 120 14.54 15.61 7.65
C LYS A 120 16.01 15.30 7.91
N LYS A 121 16.92 15.96 7.18
CA LYS A 121 18.36 15.90 7.47
C LYS A 121 18.59 16.56 8.85
N PRO A 122 19.25 15.88 9.81
CA PRO A 122 19.62 16.51 11.06
C PRO A 122 20.59 17.65 10.77
N LYS A 123 20.56 18.69 11.62
CA LYS A 123 21.48 19.82 11.53
C LYS A 123 22.89 19.37 11.85
#